data_AF-A0A9P6NHB0-F1
#
_entry.id   AF-A0A9P6NHB0-F1
#
_cell.length_a   1.000
_cell.length_b   1.000
_cell.length_c   1.000
_cell.angle_alpha   90.00
_cell.angle_beta   90.00
_cell.angle_gamma   90.00
#
_symmetry.space_group_name_H-M   'P 1'
#
loop_
_entity.id
_entity.type
_entity.pdbx_description
1 polymer ?
#
loop_
_entity_poly.entity_id
_entity_poly.type
_entity_poly.pdbx_seq_one_letter_code
_entity_poly.pdbx_strand_id
1 'polypeptide(L)'
;MGSTLQSLDKVNFQILRGWSWGILRSYNIGIRKFLQIMRSGEKIPWDLPVKEEDVYQFCCWAEQQHAMMEPQDVKAKTLKHYLYSLKAWHRYHDTTYPEVDEKRVELLLMVSKKEDALQHAAPVR
;
A
#
# COMPACT_ATOMS: atom_id res chain seq x y z
N MET A 1 14.30 -11.59 1.40
CA MET A 1 14.06 -11.10 0.02
C MET A 1 12.57 -11.25 -0.27
N GLY A 2 11.91 -10.24 -0.84
CA GLY A 2 10.51 -10.34 -1.30
C GLY A 2 10.60 -10.36 -2.80
N SER A 3 10.63 -11.56 -3.37
CA SER A 3 11.35 -11.82 -4.62
C SER A 3 10.61 -12.81 -5.47
N THR A 4 9.54 -12.35 -6.10
CA THR A 4 9.25 -12.83 -7.44
C THR A 4 9.60 -11.68 -8.37
N LEU A 5 10.84 -11.65 -8.87
CA LEU A 5 11.14 -10.81 -10.03
C LEU A 5 10.36 -11.43 -11.19
N GLN A 6 9.27 -10.77 -11.61
CA GLN A 6 8.59 -11.14 -12.85
C GLN A 6 9.61 -11.10 -13.99
N SER A 7 9.60 -12.14 -14.82
CA SER A 7 10.50 -12.23 -15.98
C SER A 7 10.26 -11.00 -16.87
N LEU A 8 11.31 -10.30 -17.28
CA LEU A 8 11.20 -9.18 -18.24
C LEU A 8 11.01 -9.72 -19.67
N ASP A 9 10.01 -10.57 -19.86
CA ASP A 9 9.62 -11.04 -21.17
C ASP A 9 8.91 -9.93 -21.96
N LYS A 10 8.64 -10.20 -23.24
CA LYS A 10 8.07 -9.21 -24.15
C LYS A 10 6.72 -8.69 -23.66
N VAL A 11 5.92 -9.51 -22.98
CA VAL A 11 4.58 -9.16 -22.48
C VAL A 11 4.70 -8.22 -21.29
N ASN A 12 5.48 -8.58 -20.28
CA ASN A 12 5.69 -7.76 -19.08
C ASN A 12 6.32 -6.40 -19.40
N PHE A 13 7.24 -6.37 -20.36
CA PHE A 13 7.82 -5.11 -20.83
C PHE A 13 6.77 -4.17 -21.45
N GLN A 14 5.82 -4.71 -22.22
CA GLN A 14 4.72 -3.91 -22.79
C GLN A 14 3.75 -3.44 -21.72
N ILE A 15 3.43 -4.28 -20.73
CA ILE A 15 2.59 -3.89 -19.59
C ILE A 15 3.23 -2.73 -18.82
N LEU A 16 4.53 -2.83 -18.51
CA LEU A 16 5.27 -1.75 -17.83
C LEU A 16 5.29 -0.46 -18.65
N ARG A 17 5.44 -0.55 -19.98
CA ARG A 17 5.37 0.61 -20.88
C ARG A 17 3.99 1.28 -20.92
N GLY A 18 2.94 0.56 -20.55
CA GLY A 18 1.59 1.12 -20.40
C GLY A 18 1.49 2.14 -19.26
N TRP A 19 2.42 2.14 -18.29
CA TRP A 19 2.48 3.13 -17.22
C TRP A 19 3.60 4.13 -17.44
N SER A 20 3.36 5.39 -17.05
CA SER A 20 4.42 6.40 -17.05
C SER A 20 5.49 6.07 -15.99
N TRP A 21 6.72 6.53 -16.21
CA TRP A 21 7.82 6.34 -15.26
C TRP A 21 7.48 6.85 -13.84
N GLY A 22 6.77 7.97 -13.75
CA GLY A 22 6.30 8.52 -12.48
C GLY A 22 5.35 7.57 -11.74
N ILE A 23 4.41 6.96 -12.47
CA ILE A 23 3.47 5.97 -11.92
C ILE A 23 4.21 4.72 -11.44
N LEU A 24 5.11 4.18 -12.27
CA LEU A 24 5.94 3.01 -11.90
C LEU A 24 6.75 3.26 -10.63
N ARG A 25 7.37 4.44 -10.52
CA ARG A 25 8.12 4.83 -9.32
C ARG A 25 7.21 4.90 -8.10
N SER A 26 6.03 5.49 -8.25
CA SER A 26 5.05 5.63 -7.17
C SER A 26 4.49 4.28 -6.71
N TYR A 27 4.22 3.37 -7.66
CA TYR A 27 3.81 2.01 -7.35
C TYR A 27 4.89 1.25 -6.59
N ASN A 28 6.14 1.31 -7.05
CA ASN A 28 7.27 0.69 -6.36
C ASN A 28 7.46 1.22 -4.94
N ILE A 29 7.22 2.51 -4.70
CA ILE A 29 7.27 3.08 -3.34
C ILE A 29 6.19 2.44 -2.46
N GLY A 30 4.95 2.36 -2.95
CA GLY A 30 3.85 1.76 -2.19
C GLY A 30 4.08 0.29 -1.85
N ILE A 31 4.56 -0.50 -2.82
CA ILE A 31 4.89 -1.91 -2.60
C ILE A 31 6.03 -2.08 -1.59
N ARG A 32 7.08 -1.27 -1.69
CA ARG A 32 8.19 -1.32 -0.72
C ARG A 32 7.72 -1.01 0.69
N LYS A 33 6.84 -0.02 0.86
CA LYS A 33 6.31 0.34 2.18
C LYS A 33 5.45 -0.80 2.73
N PHE A 34 4.55 -1.35 1.93
CA PHE A 34 3.75 -2.53 2.30
C PHE A 34 4.65 -3.69 2.76
N LEU A 35 5.63 -4.09 1.95
CA LEU A 35 6.55 -5.18 2.28
C LEU A 35 7.37 -4.92 3.55
N GLN A 36 7.75 -3.68 3.82
CA GLN A 36 8.47 -3.32 5.05
C GLN A 36 7.63 -3.66 6.30
N ILE A 37 6.34 -3.37 6.27
CA ILE A 37 5.43 -3.58 7.41
C ILE A 37 5.12 -5.06 7.61
N MET A 38 4.86 -5.78 6.51
CA MET A 38 4.63 -7.22 6.58
C MET A 38 5.84 -7.96 7.15
N ARG A 39 7.06 -7.47 6.86
CA ARG A 39 8.30 -8.01 7.44
C ARG A 39 8.44 -7.73 8.93
N SER A 40 8.01 -6.56 9.43
CA SER A 40 8.07 -6.26 10.87
C SER A 40 7.06 -7.08 11.69
N GLY A 41 5.99 -7.58 11.06
CA GLY A 41 5.01 -8.47 11.69
C GLY A 41 5.33 -9.96 11.57
N GLU A 42 6.60 -10.34 11.31
CA GLU A 42 7.08 -11.72 11.13
C GLU A 42 6.42 -12.54 9.99
N LYS A 43 5.64 -11.90 9.11
CA LYS A 43 5.06 -12.54 7.92
C LYS A 43 6.10 -12.62 6.79
N ILE A 44 7.09 -13.49 6.93
CA ILE A 44 8.12 -13.77 5.92
C ILE A 44 8.28 -15.29 5.77
N PRO A 45 8.39 -15.83 4.54
CA PRO A 45 8.32 -15.15 3.25
C PRO A 45 6.88 -14.75 2.89
N TRP A 46 6.74 -13.55 2.32
CA TRP A 46 5.45 -13.07 1.82
C TRP A 46 5.39 -13.31 0.32
N ASP A 47 4.33 -13.99 -0.13
CA ASP A 47 4.05 -14.30 -1.52
C ASP A 47 2.73 -13.67 -1.97
N LEU A 48 2.62 -13.40 -3.28
CA LEU A 48 1.35 -13.10 -3.93
C LEU A 48 0.50 -14.38 -4.05
N PRO A 49 -0.83 -14.29 -3.98
CA PRO A 49 -1.64 -13.07 -3.77
C PRO A 49 -1.65 -12.61 -2.31
N VAL A 50 -1.83 -11.30 -2.10
CA VAL A 50 -2.10 -10.73 -0.77
C VAL A 50 -3.39 -11.33 -0.21
N LYS A 51 -3.45 -11.58 1.10
CA LYS A 51 -4.70 -11.94 1.79
C LYS A 51 -5.49 -10.69 2.17
N GLU A 52 -6.81 -10.78 2.21
CA GLU A 52 -7.66 -9.67 2.68
C GLU A 52 -7.20 -9.11 4.05
N GLU A 53 -6.85 -10.00 4.97
CA GLU A 53 -6.33 -9.66 6.31
C GLU A 53 -5.07 -8.79 6.25
N ASP A 54 -4.17 -9.04 5.29
CA ASP A 54 -2.94 -8.26 5.11
C ASP A 54 -3.27 -6.84 4.64
N VAL A 55 -4.32 -6.67 3.83
CA VAL A 55 -4.79 -5.35 3.38
C VAL A 55 -5.35 -4.56 4.57
N TYR A 56 -6.13 -5.20 5.44
CA TYR A 56 -6.66 -4.56 6.65
C TYR A 56 -5.57 -4.22 7.66
N GLN A 57 -4.64 -5.15 7.91
CA GLN A 57 -3.50 -4.88 8.78
C GLN A 57 -2.66 -3.72 8.28
N PHE A 58 -2.46 -3.61 6.97
CA PHE A 58 -1.75 -2.47 6.38
C PHE A 58 -2.49 -1.14 6.59
N CYS A 59 -3.82 -1.13 6.47
CA CYS A 59 -4.63 0.05 6.79
C CYS A 59 -4.56 0.42 8.28
N CYS A 60 -4.68 -0.55 9.19
CA CYS A 60 -4.57 -0.31 10.63
C CYS A 60 -3.16 0.12 11.05
N TRP A 61 -2.11 -0.41 10.42
CA TRP A 61 -0.74 0.07 10.66
C TRP A 61 -0.61 1.56 10.36
N ALA A 62 -1.21 2.02 9.25
CA ALA A 62 -1.13 3.43 8.89
C ALA A 62 -1.74 4.30 10.00
N GLU A 63 -2.87 3.89 10.57
CA GLU A 63 -3.49 4.56 11.74
C GLU A 63 -2.57 4.55 12.97
N GLN A 64 -1.85 3.45 13.23
CA GLN A 64 -0.92 3.37 14.36
C GLN A 64 0.30 4.30 14.21
N GLN A 65 0.75 4.57 12.98
CA GLN A 65 1.83 5.54 12.75
C GLN A 65 1.41 6.96 13.16
N HIS A 66 0.14 7.32 12.97
CA HIS A 66 -0.41 8.60 13.46
C HIS A 66 -0.33 8.69 14.98
N ALA A 67 -0.73 7.61 15.67
CA ALA A 67 -0.73 7.57 17.14
C ALA A 67 0.68 7.67 17.75
N MET A 68 1.72 7.28 17.00
CA MET A 68 3.12 7.32 17.46
C MET A 68 3.83 8.65 17.13
N MET A 69 3.17 9.62 16.48
CA MET A 69 3.74 10.92 16.07
C MET A 69 5.10 10.82 15.37
N GLU A 70 5.33 9.72 14.64
CA GLU A 70 6.55 9.54 13.87
C GLU A 70 6.61 10.60 12.75
N PRO A 71 7.80 11.13 12.38
CA PRO A 71 7.95 12.22 11.40
C PRO A 71 7.50 11.88 9.97
N GLN A 72 6.94 10.69 9.77
CA GLN A 72 6.56 10.09 8.50
C GLN A 72 5.07 9.73 8.50
N ASP A 73 4.26 10.68 8.99
CA ASP A 73 2.82 10.54 9.08
C ASP A 73 2.18 10.19 7.73
N VAL A 74 1.50 9.05 7.69
CA VAL A 74 0.94 8.53 6.44
C VAL A 74 -0.45 9.11 6.25
N LYS A 75 -0.52 10.20 5.49
CA LYS A 75 -1.80 10.81 5.09
C LYS A 75 -2.72 9.81 4.40
N ALA A 76 -4.03 9.96 4.56
CA ALA A 76 -5.04 9.12 3.93
C ALA A 76 -4.88 9.03 2.41
N LYS A 77 -4.46 10.14 1.78
CA LYS A 77 -4.15 10.19 0.34
C LYS A 77 -2.98 9.26 -0.03
N THR A 78 -1.96 9.20 0.82
CA THR A 78 -0.78 8.35 0.65
C THR A 78 -1.15 6.88 0.86
N LEU A 79 -1.93 6.57 1.90
CA LEU A 79 -2.42 5.21 2.14
C LEU A 79 -3.26 4.69 0.98
N LYS A 80 -4.20 5.50 0.48
CA LYS A 80 -4.98 5.18 -0.72
C LYS A 80 -4.09 4.92 -1.94
N HIS A 81 -3.03 5.71 -2.09
CA HIS A 81 -2.06 5.50 -3.17
C HIS A 81 -1.35 4.15 -3.04
N TYR A 82 -0.91 3.77 -1.83
CA TYR A 82 -0.29 2.48 -1.59
C TYR A 82 -1.22 1.29 -1.92
N LEU A 83 -2.51 1.40 -1.60
CA LEU A 83 -3.51 0.40 -1.97
C LEU A 83 -3.66 0.28 -3.50
N TYR A 84 -3.60 1.38 -4.24
CA TYR A 84 -3.56 1.34 -5.71
C TYR A 84 -2.30 0.66 -6.23
N SER A 85 -1.14 0.94 -5.64
CA SER A 85 0.10 0.25 -5.96
C SER A 85 -0.04 -1.26 -5.78
N LEU A 86 -0.69 -1.70 -4.69
CA LEU A 86 -0.94 -3.11 -4.40
C LEU A 86 -1.84 -3.76 -5.46
N LYS A 87 -2.95 -3.13 -5.83
CA LYS A 87 -3.84 -3.59 -6.91
C LYS A 87 -3.10 -3.64 -8.26
N ALA A 88 -2.23 -2.66 -8.55
CA ALA A 88 -1.44 -2.63 -9.78
C ALA A 88 -0.39 -3.76 -9.81
N TRP A 89 0.22 -4.04 -8.67
CA TRP A 89 1.22 -5.10 -8.54
C TRP A 89 0.62 -6.50 -8.78
N HIS A 90 -0.59 -6.77 -8.26
CA HIS A 90 -1.30 -8.01 -8.58
C HIS A 90 -1.57 -8.17 -10.07
N ARG A 91 -2.03 -7.10 -10.74
CA ARG A 91 -2.26 -7.09 -12.19
C ARG A 91 -0.99 -7.31 -12.99
N TYR A 92 0.12 -6.67 -12.59
CA TYR A 92 1.41 -6.87 -13.24
C TYR A 92 1.91 -8.31 -13.08
N HIS A 93 1.60 -8.94 -11.95
CA HIS A 93 2.01 -10.31 -11.66
C HIS A 93 1.04 -11.38 -12.18
N ASP A 94 -0.03 -10.98 -12.86
CA ASP A 94 -1.13 -11.87 -13.28
C ASP A 94 -1.70 -12.70 -12.11
N THR A 95 -1.89 -12.04 -10.97
CA THR A 95 -2.47 -12.64 -9.76
C THR A 95 -3.76 -11.93 -9.38
N THR A 96 -4.69 -12.66 -8.79
CA THR A 96 -5.95 -12.09 -8.33
C THR A 96 -5.72 -11.25 -7.09
N TYR A 97 -6.13 -9.97 -7.15
CA TYR A 97 -6.22 -9.16 -5.94
C TYR A 97 -7.31 -9.76 -5.04
N PRO A 98 -7.08 -9.91 -3.72
CA PRO A 98 -8.07 -10.51 -2.83
C PRO A 98 -9.41 -9.78 -2.93
N GLU A 99 -10.49 -10.54 -2.80
CA GLU A 99 -11.82 -9.96 -2.62
C GLU A 99 -11.85 -9.32 -1.23
N VAL A 100 -11.64 -8.00 -1.21
CA VAL A 100 -11.66 -7.19 0.00
C VAL A 100 -13.01 -6.50 0.09
N ASP A 101 -13.58 -6.41 1.29
CA ASP A 101 -14.71 -5.50 1.51
C ASP A 101 -14.25 -4.03 1.31
N GLU A 102 -14.55 -3.46 0.14
CA GLU A 102 -14.16 -2.09 -0.21
C GLU A 102 -14.79 -1.05 0.73
N LYS A 103 -15.98 -1.32 1.29
CA LYS A 103 -16.62 -0.42 2.27
C LYS A 103 -15.83 -0.42 3.57
N ARG A 104 -15.34 -1.59 3.98
CA ARG A 104 -14.48 -1.71 5.16
C ARG A 104 -13.15 -0.99 4.98
N VAL A 105 -12.52 -1.11 3.80
CA VAL A 105 -11.32 -0.32 3.45
C VAL A 105 -11.62 1.18 3.45
N GLU A 106 -12.77 1.60 2.93
CA GLU A 106 -13.18 3.00 2.94
C GLU A 106 -13.35 3.54 4.36
N LEU A 107 -13.96 2.77 5.27
CA LEU A 107 -14.09 3.15 6.68
C LEU A 107 -12.72 3.37 7.32
N LEU A 108 -11.75 2.48 7.10
CA LEU A 108 -10.37 2.64 7.59
C LEU A 108 -9.71 3.89 7.01
N LEU A 109 -9.90 4.16 5.71
CA LEU A 109 -9.42 5.41 5.09
C LEU A 109 -10.10 6.66 5.67
N MET A 110 -11.37 6.57 6.10
CA MET A 110 -12.05 7.70 6.76
C MET A 110 -11.47 7.99 8.14
N VAL A 111 -11.06 6.98 8.89
CA VAL A 111 -10.34 7.17 10.16
C VAL A 111 -9.07 7.97 9.91
N SER A 112 -8.25 7.58 8.93
CA SER A 112 -7.04 8.33 8.58
C SER A 112 -7.33 9.77 8.15
N LYS A 113 -8.42 10.02 7.41
CA LYS A 113 -8.81 11.39 6.99
C LYS A 113 -9.21 12.27 8.17
N LYS A 114 -9.90 11.71 9.18
CA LYS A 114 -10.27 12.45 10.39
C LYS A 114 -9.03 12.87 11.16
N GLU A 115 -8.07 11.97 11.29
CA GLU A 115 -6.80 12.25 11.96
C GLU A 115 -5.98 13.32 11.22
N ASP A 116 -5.85 13.20 9.89
CA ASP A 116 -5.22 14.21 9.03
C ASP A 116 -5.83 15.61 9.25
N ALA A 117 -7.16 15.69 9.39
CA ALA A 117 -7.88 16.94 9.59
C ALA A 117 -7.65 17.54 10.99
N LEU A 118 -7.59 16.71 12.03
CA LEU A 118 -7.30 17.15 13.40
C LEU A 118 -5.90 17.77 13.50
N GLN A 119 -4.90 17.13 12.89
CA GLN A 119 -3.54 17.66 12.86
C GLN A 119 -3.42 18.97 12.08
N HIS A 120 -4.14 19.10 10.98
CA HIS A 120 -4.16 20.36 10.21
C HIS A 120 -4.85 21.50 10.97
N ALA A 121 -5.83 21.19 11.82
CA ALA A 121 -6.58 22.16 12.61
C ALA A 121 -5.91 22.55 13.94
N ALA A 122 -4.98 21.73 14.45
CA ALA A 122 -4.22 22.06 15.65
C ALA A 122 -3.25 23.23 15.38
N PRO A 123 -3.27 24.32 16.17
CA PRO A 123 -2.31 25.40 16.00
C PRO A 123 -0.89 24.90 16.25
N VAL A 124 0.05 25.31 15.40
CA VAL A 124 1.49 25.05 15.56
C VAL A 124 1.90 25.50 16.95
N ARG A 125 2.33 24.56 17.79
CA ARG A 125 2.78 24.81 19.15
C ARG A 125 4.28 25.00 19.19
#